data_AF-A0A6J2X782-F1
#
_entry.id   AF-A0A6J2X782-F1
#
_cell.length_a   1.000
_cell.length_b   1.000
_cell.length_c   1.000
_cell.angle_alpha   90.00
_cell.angle_beta   90.00
_cell.angle_gamma   90.00
#
_symmetry.space_group_name_H-M   'P 1'
#
loop_
_entity.id
_entity.type
_entity.pdbx_description
1 polymer ?
#
loop_
_entity_poly.entity_id
_entity_poly.type
_entity_poly.pdbx_seq_one_letter_code
_entity_poly.pdbx_strand_id
1 'polypeptide(L)'
;MERYTTEQRVEIVKFYYQNQCSVRQTFRALRLVYGVHDRPTESTIRCLMQTFKESGSVADRPTPVRQRRVRFGENITAVRESVHENPRQSIPRRSQELGLSRISTWQIMHYDLHLHLYKLQLTQELKPSDHRLRREFANWTLEHYMEDDPDFGEKIIFSDEAHFWLSGFVNKQNCRIWRDENPRDIHKVPLHSEKVTV
;
A
#
# COMPACT_ATOMS: atom_id res chain seq x y z
N MET A 1 26.37 13.02 -6.62
CA MET A 1 26.82 14.41 -6.82
C MET A 1 27.12 14.98 -5.46
N GLU A 2 28.38 15.35 -5.21
CA GLU A 2 28.78 16.07 -4.01
C GLU A 2 27.97 17.37 -3.93
N ARG A 3 27.18 17.50 -2.86
CA ARG A 3 26.27 18.64 -2.69
C ARG A 3 27.06 19.77 -2.03
N TYR A 4 27.64 20.65 -2.85
CA TYR A 4 28.17 21.93 -2.37
C TYR A 4 27.03 22.83 -1.91
N THR A 5 27.21 23.45 -0.74
CA THR A 5 26.28 24.44 -0.20
C THR A 5 26.29 25.70 -1.08
N THR A 6 25.25 26.53 -0.94
CA THR A 6 25.15 27.80 -1.68
C THR A 6 26.37 28.68 -1.43
N GLU A 7 26.85 28.75 -0.18
CA GLU A 7 28.03 29.53 0.22
C GLU A 7 29.31 29.03 -0.48
N GLN A 8 29.53 27.71 -0.48
CA GLN A 8 30.67 27.10 -1.17
C GLN A 8 30.63 27.39 -2.68
N ARG A 9 29.44 27.38 -3.30
CA ARG A 9 29.28 27.75 -4.71
C ARG A 9 29.64 29.20 -4.97
N VAL A 10 29.24 30.13 -4.10
CA VAL A 10 29.64 31.55 -4.19
C VAL A 10 31.16 31.68 -4.11
N GLU A 11 31.79 30.95 -3.19
CA GLU A 11 33.24 30.96 -3.05
C GLU A 11 33.95 30.44 -4.31
N ILE A 12 33.46 29.34 -4.90
CA ILE A 12 33.98 28.79 -6.16
C ILE A 12 33.85 29.80 -7.31
N VAL A 13 32.72 30.50 -7.42
CA VAL A 13 32.52 31.57 -8.41
C VAL A 13 33.55 32.70 -8.20
N LYS A 14 33.77 33.12 -6.95
CA LYS A 14 34.75 34.16 -6.62
C LYS A 14 36.16 33.75 -7.03
N PHE A 15 36.58 32.53 -6.69
CA PHE A 15 37.86 31.98 -7.09
C PHE A 15 38.00 31.85 -8.61
N TYR A 16 36.92 31.54 -9.32
CA TYR A 16 36.95 31.43 -10.78
C TYR A 16 37.31 32.75 -11.45
N TYR A 17 36.70 33.86 -11.01
CA TYR A 17 37.03 35.19 -11.54
C TYR A 17 38.41 35.68 -11.12
N GLN A 18 38.86 35.40 -9.89
CA GLN A 18 40.23 35.72 -9.44
C GLN A 18 41.30 35.00 -10.26
N ASN A 19 41.02 33.78 -10.74
CA ASN A 19 41.92 32.98 -11.57
C ASN A 19 41.67 33.19 -13.08
N GLN A 20 41.40 34.43 -13.50
CA GLN A 20 41.28 34.83 -14.91
C GLN A 20 40.28 33.98 -15.72
N CYS A 21 39.19 33.52 -15.09
CA CYS A 21 38.19 32.65 -15.74
C CYS A 21 38.74 31.30 -16.24
N SER A 22 39.86 30.82 -15.71
CA SER A 22 40.47 29.54 -16.11
C SER A 22 40.07 28.41 -15.15
N VAL A 23 39.25 27.47 -15.62
CA VAL A 23 38.78 26.31 -14.83
C VAL A 23 39.94 25.53 -14.20
N ARG A 24 41.03 25.33 -14.96
CA ARG A 24 42.21 24.59 -14.48
C ARG A 24 42.96 25.34 -13.38
N GLN A 25 43.06 26.66 -13.48
CA GLN A 25 43.71 27.46 -12.43
C GLN A 25 42.84 27.50 -11.17
N THR A 26 41.53 27.68 -11.33
CA THR A 26 40.57 27.60 -10.21
C THR A 26 40.63 26.25 -9.51
N PHE A 27 40.65 25.14 -10.26
CA PHE A 27 40.76 23.79 -9.73
C PHE A 27 42.05 23.55 -8.92
N ARG A 28 43.16 24.18 -9.33
CA ARG A 28 44.44 24.13 -8.59
C ARG A 28 44.38 25.01 -7.34
N ALA A 29 43.82 26.21 -7.44
CA ALA A 29 43.68 27.14 -6.31
C ALA A 29 42.76 26.59 -5.21
N LEU A 30 41.64 25.96 -5.60
CA LEU A 30 40.69 25.35 -4.67
C LEU A 30 41.27 24.18 -3.87
N ARG A 31 42.40 23.60 -4.31
CA ARG A 31 43.13 22.58 -3.52
C ARG A 31 43.64 23.13 -2.18
N LEU A 32 43.96 24.43 -2.11
CA LEU A 32 44.43 25.06 -0.88
C LEU A 32 43.30 25.28 0.13
N VAL A 33 42.07 25.45 -0.35
CA VAL A 33 40.90 25.76 0.49
C VAL A 33 40.17 24.47 0.92
N TYR A 34 39.90 23.58 -0.05
CA TYR A 34 39.10 22.37 0.16
C TYR A 34 39.94 21.08 0.30
N GLY A 35 41.27 21.18 0.25
CA GLY A 35 42.14 20.00 0.29
C GLY A 35 42.12 19.17 -0.99
N VAL A 36 42.78 18.00 -0.95
CA VAL A 36 42.95 17.12 -2.13
C VAL A 36 41.66 16.40 -2.49
N HIS A 37 40.89 15.99 -1.48
CA HIS A 37 39.76 15.08 -1.64
C HIS A 37 38.41 15.80 -1.74
N ASP A 38 38.22 16.96 -1.10
CA ASP A 38 36.92 17.63 -1.04
C ASP A 38 36.77 18.76 -2.09
N ARG A 39 37.81 18.99 -2.90
CA ARG A 39 37.78 20.04 -3.93
C ARG A 39 36.81 19.71 -5.07
N PRO A 40 36.10 20.72 -5.60
CA PRO A 40 35.25 20.54 -6.78
C PRO A 40 36.04 20.02 -7.96
N THR A 41 35.49 19.03 -8.66
CA THR A 41 36.03 18.56 -9.94
C THR A 41 35.90 19.64 -11.02
N GLU A 42 36.75 19.59 -12.04
CA GLU A 42 36.71 20.55 -13.15
C GLU A 42 35.34 20.57 -13.86
N SER A 43 34.65 19.44 -13.94
CA SER A 43 33.30 19.34 -14.49
C SER A 43 32.27 20.08 -13.64
N THR A 44 32.33 19.96 -12.31
CA THR A 44 31.47 20.70 -11.38
C THR A 44 31.70 22.20 -11.49
N ILE A 45 32.96 22.65 -11.56
CA ILE A 45 33.28 24.08 -11.76
C ILE A 45 32.71 24.58 -13.08
N ARG A 46 32.90 23.84 -14.18
CA ARG A 46 32.39 24.20 -15.50
C ARG A 46 30.86 24.30 -15.52
N CYS A 47 30.17 23.29 -14.96
CA CYS A 47 28.73 23.26 -14.88
C CYS A 47 28.19 24.42 -14.03
N LEU A 48 28.79 24.67 -12.85
CA LEU A 48 28.43 25.77 -11.98
C LEU A 48 28.62 27.14 -12.65
N MET A 49 29.72 27.35 -13.37
CA MET A 49 29.94 28.62 -14.07
C MET A 49 28.99 28.79 -15.26
N GLN A 50 28.67 27.70 -15.96
CA GLN A 50 27.70 27.73 -17.05
C GLN A 50 26.31 28.10 -16.52
N THR A 51 25.84 27.42 -15.46
CA THR A 51 24.54 27.73 -14.86
C THR A 51 24.50 29.14 -14.28
N PHE A 52 25.60 29.61 -13.67
CA PHE A 52 25.72 30.96 -13.14
C PHE A 52 25.66 32.03 -14.26
N LYS A 53 26.39 31.84 -15.37
CA LYS A 53 26.36 32.77 -16.51
C LYS A 53 24.99 32.82 -17.19
N GLU A 54 24.28 31.69 -17.26
CA GLU A 54 22.95 31.61 -17.88
C GLU A 54 21.84 32.21 -16.99
N SER A 55 21.89 31.98 -15.67
CA SER A 55 20.78 32.28 -14.76
C SER A 55 21.05 33.40 -13.76
N GLY A 56 22.31 33.82 -13.60
CA GLY A 56 22.73 34.78 -12.58
C GLY A 56 22.66 34.26 -11.14
N SER A 57 22.30 33.00 -10.92
CA SER A 57 22.08 32.41 -9.60
C SER A 57 22.97 31.19 -9.37
N VAL A 58 23.42 31.01 -8.13
CA VAL A 58 24.14 29.83 -7.63
C VAL A 58 23.23 28.83 -6.91
N ALA A 59 21.95 29.20 -6.72
CA ALA A 59 20.97 28.38 -6.03
C ALA A 59 20.65 27.10 -6.82
N ASP A 60 20.17 26.08 -6.13
CA ASP A 60 19.67 24.87 -6.79
C ASP A 60 18.50 25.22 -7.71
N ARG A 61 18.58 24.74 -8.95
CA ARG A 61 17.45 24.83 -9.88
C ARG A 61 16.32 23.96 -9.32
N PRO A 62 15.07 24.45 -9.28
CA PRO A 62 13.95 23.64 -8.87
C PRO A 62 13.90 22.42 -9.80
N THR A 63 13.98 21.23 -9.20
CA THR A 63 13.88 20.00 -9.99
C THR A 63 12.45 19.89 -10.48
N PRO A 64 12.18 19.77 -11.79
CA PRO A 64 10.83 19.63 -12.28
C PRO A 64 10.19 18.42 -11.61
N VAL A 65 9.11 18.65 -10.86
CA VAL A 65 8.36 17.58 -10.20
C VAL A 65 7.80 16.72 -11.33
N ARG A 66 8.28 15.48 -11.41
CA ARG A 66 7.81 14.53 -12.42
C ARG A 66 6.32 14.27 -12.19
N GLN A 67 5.49 14.81 -13.08
CA GLN A 67 4.04 14.57 -13.02
C GLN A 67 3.77 13.08 -13.29
N ARG A 68 3.12 12.42 -12.34
CA ARG A 68 2.68 11.03 -12.48
C ARG A 68 1.43 10.99 -13.34
N ARG A 69 1.58 10.98 -14.68
CA ARG A 69 0.45 10.99 -15.64
C ARG A 69 -0.64 9.95 -15.37
N VAL A 70 -0.27 8.76 -14.87
CA VAL A 70 -1.24 7.67 -14.64
C VAL A 70 -2.06 7.86 -13.36
N ARG A 71 -1.49 8.49 -12.32
CA ARG A 71 -2.23 8.83 -11.08
C ARG A 71 -2.75 10.26 -11.14
N PHE A 72 -3.31 10.62 -12.29
CA PHE A 72 -3.94 11.92 -12.50
C PHE A 72 -5.39 11.88 -12.02
N GLY A 73 -5.96 13.03 -11.67
CA GLY A 73 -7.26 13.13 -10.99
C GLY A 73 -8.38 12.35 -11.69
N GLU A 74 -8.45 12.39 -13.02
CA GLU A 74 -9.45 11.65 -13.81
C GLU A 74 -9.43 10.14 -13.56
N ASN A 75 -8.24 9.53 -13.59
CA ASN A 75 -8.08 8.09 -13.32
C ASN A 75 -8.39 7.76 -11.86
N ILE A 76 -8.08 8.66 -10.92
CA ILE A 76 -8.42 8.48 -9.51
C ILE A 76 -9.94 8.46 -9.34
N THR A 77 -10.64 9.39 -9.99
CA THR A 77 -12.10 9.46 -9.99
C THR A 77 -12.72 8.21 -10.62
N ALA A 78 -12.24 7.78 -11.79
CA ALA A 78 -12.73 6.59 -12.47
C ALA A 78 -12.54 5.31 -11.62
N VAL A 79 -11.38 5.16 -10.98
CA VAL A 79 -11.14 4.03 -10.05
C VAL A 79 -12.06 4.13 -8.84
N ARG A 80 -12.29 5.32 -8.28
CA ARG A 80 -13.18 5.54 -7.13
C ARG A 80 -14.61 5.13 -7.46
N GLU A 81 -15.14 5.59 -8.59
CA GLU A 81 -16.50 5.26 -9.06
C GLU A 81 -16.64 3.75 -9.27
N SER A 82 -15.69 3.14 -9.98
CA SER A 82 -15.69 1.70 -10.20
C SER A 82 -15.66 0.90 -8.89
N VAL A 83 -14.91 1.34 -7.88
CA VAL A 83 -14.89 0.69 -6.54
C VAL A 83 -16.22 0.87 -5.81
N HIS A 84 -16.85 2.04 -5.97
CA HIS A 84 -18.16 2.31 -5.37
C HIS A 84 -19.23 1.39 -5.94
N GLU A 85 -19.27 1.21 -7.27
CA GLU A 85 -20.18 0.31 -7.97
C GLU A 85 -19.98 -1.16 -7.58
N ASN A 86 -18.73 -1.63 -7.58
CA ASN A 86 -18.42 -3.01 -7.22
C ASN A 86 -17.16 -3.11 -6.35
N PRO A 87 -17.31 -3.13 -5.01
CA PRO A 87 -16.17 -3.19 -4.09
C PRO A 87 -15.52 -4.58 -4.02
N ARG A 88 -16.21 -5.63 -4.53
CA ARG A 88 -15.74 -7.03 -4.53
C ARG A 88 -14.90 -7.39 -5.75
N GLN A 89 -14.81 -6.48 -6.72
CA GLN A 89 -14.13 -6.74 -7.97
C GLN A 89 -12.60 -6.80 -7.77
N SER A 90 -11.97 -7.74 -8.47
CA SER A 90 -10.53 -7.93 -8.42
C SER A 90 -9.78 -6.81 -9.15
N ILE A 91 -8.57 -6.49 -8.67
CA ILE A 91 -7.70 -5.49 -9.30
C ILE A 91 -7.43 -5.81 -10.78
N PRO A 92 -7.11 -7.06 -11.18
CA PRO A 92 -6.86 -7.37 -12.59
C PRO A 92 -8.07 -7.02 -13.47
N ARG A 93 -9.27 -7.41 -13.05
CA ARG A 93 -10.49 -7.14 -13.81
C ARG A 93 -10.79 -5.65 -13.89
N ARG A 94 -10.70 -4.95 -12.77
CA ARG A 94 -10.86 -3.48 -12.73
C ARG A 94 -9.86 -2.76 -13.62
N SER A 95 -8.60 -3.20 -13.60
CA SER A 95 -7.53 -2.61 -14.42
C SER A 95 -7.79 -2.79 -15.92
N GLN A 96 -8.35 -3.94 -16.32
CA GLN A 96 -8.73 -4.20 -17.70
C GLN A 96 -9.90 -3.33 -18.16
N GLU A 97 -10.93 -3.16 -17.32
CA GLU A 97 -12.10 -2.33 -17.62
C GLU A 97 -11.74 -0.84 -17.74
N LEU A 98 -10.83 -0.36 -16.88
CA LEU A 98 -10.38 1.04 -16.87
C LEU A 98 -9.21 1.32 -17.83
N GLY A 99 -8.67 0.30 -18.51
CA GLY A 99 -7.49 0.46 -19.39
C GLY A 99 -6.22 0.88 -18.65
N LEU A 100 -6.13 0.63 -17.34
CA LEU A 100 -4.99 0.99 -16.49
C LEU A 100 -4.07 -0.20 -16.24
N SER A 101 -2.82 0.07 -15.88
CA SER A 101 -1.95 -1.00 -15.40
C SER A 101 -2.45 -1.53 -14.03
N ARG A 102 -2.27 -2.83 -13.78
CA ARG A 102 -2.58 -3.45 -12.48
C ARG A 102 -1.93 -2.74 -11.31
N ILE A 103 -0.65 -2.37 -11.47
CA ILE A 103 0.13 -1.68 -10.44
C ILE A 103 -0.44 -0.28 -10.19
N SER A 104 -0.76 0.47 -11.25
CA SER A 104 -1.32 1.81 -11.11
C SER A 104 -2.69 1.78 -10.43
N THR A 105 -3.54 0.81 -10.79
CA THR A 105 -4.86 0.61 -10.17
C THR A 105 -4.71 0.30 -8.68
N TRP A 106 -3.82 -0.64 -8.33
CA TRP A 106 -3.53 -0.96 -6.92
C TRP A 106 -3.00 0.25 -6.16
N GLN A 107 -2.08 1.00 -6.76
CA GLN A 107 -1.50 2.20 -6.16
C GLN A 107 -2.55 3.28 -5.90
N ILE A 108 -3.46 3.52 -6.84
CA ILE A 108 -4.57 4.47 -6.67
C ILE A 108 -5.47 4.01 -5.53
N MET A 109 -5.87 2.74 -5.52
CA MET A 109 -6.73 2.20 -4.47
C MET A 109 -6.06 2.28 -3.09
N HIS A 110 -4.77 1.97 -2.98
CA HIS A 110 -4.07 1.89 -1.70
C HIS A 110 -3.56 3.25 -1.18
N TYR A 111 -2.93 4.05 -2.03
CA TYR A 111 -2.27 5.30 -1.60
C TYR A 111 -3.11 6.54 -1.78
N ASP A 112 -3.95 6.59 -2.82
CA ASP A 112 -4.70 7.81 -3.16
C ASP A 112 -6.15 7.74 -2.64
N LEU A 113 -6.73 6.54 -2.55
CA LEU A 113 -8.07 6.30 -1.99
C LEU A 113 -8.05 5.70 -0.58
N HIS A 114 -6.88 5.32 -0.07
CA HIS A 114 -6.71 4.74 1.27
C HIS A 114 -7.61 3.52 1.54
N LEU A 115 -7.83 2.69 0.53
CA LEU A 115 -8.66 1.49 0.66
C LEU A 115 -7.85 0.31 1.18
N HIS A 116 -8.51 -0.47 2.02
CA HIS A 116 -8.01 -1.70 2.60
C HIS A 116 -8.82 -2.90 2.09
N LEU A 117 -8.13 -4.04 2.08
CA LEU A 117 -8.68 -5.30 1.61
C LEU A 117 -9.18 -6.13 2.80
N TYR A 118 -10.49 -6.27 2.92
CA TYR A 118 -11.11 -7.05 3.98
C TYR A 118 -11.53 -8.42 3.48
N LYS A 119 -11.31 -9.45 4.30
CA LYS A 119 -11.83 -10.80 4.06
C LYS A 119 -13.28 -10.85 4.55
N LEU A 120 -14.15 -11.41 3.71
CA LEU A 120 -15.53 -11.67 4.08
C LEU A 120 -15.58 -12.69 5.23
N GLN A 121 -16.43 -12.45 6.23
CA GLN A 121 -16.69 -13.44 7.26
C GLN A 121 -17.78 -14.38 6.76
N LEU A 122 -17.45 -15.65 6.60
CA LEU A 122 -18.42 -16.70 6.30
C LEU A 122 -18.86 -17.32 7.62
N THR A 123 -20.16 -17.31 7.89
CA THR A 123 -20.74 -18.00 9.04
C THR A 123 -21.88 -18.89 8.60
N GLN A 124 -22.19 -19.90 9.40
CA GLN A 124 -23.43 -20.64 9.24
C GLN A 124 -24.63 -19.70 9.42
N GLU A 125 -25.64 -19.84 8.58
CA GLU A 125 -26.93 -19.22 8.77
C GLU A 125 -27.64 -19.83 9.97
N LEU A 126 -27.93 -19.00 10.98
CA LEU A 126 -28.72 -19.41 12.15
C LEU A 126 -30.17 -19.03 11.93
N LYS A 127 -31.07 -19.99 12.15
CA LYS A 127 -32.51 -19.77 12.17
C LYS A 127 -32.91 -19.18 13.53
N PRO A 128 -34.04 -18.45 13.62
CA PRO A 128 -34.52 -17.90 14.88
C PRO A 128 -34.64 -18.94 16.02
N SER A 129 -35.05 -20.17 15.70
CA SER A 129 -35.12 -21.30 16.63
C SER A 129 -33.76 -21.68 17.23
N ASP A 130 -32.70 -21.61 16.41
CA ASP A 130 -31.36 -22.07 16.76
C ASP A 130 -30.75 -21.19 17.83
N HIS A 131 -31.10 -19.90 17.86
CA HIS A 131 -30.64 -18.97 18.89
C HIS A 131 -31.09 -19.40 20.29
N ARG A 132 -32.33 -19.88 20.44
CA ARG A 132 -32.86 -20.37 21.72
C ARG A 132 -32.15 -21.66 22.12
N LEU A 133 -32.11 -22.65 21.24
CA LEU A 133 -31.51 -23.96 21.50
C LEU A 133 -30.02 -23.84 21.87
N ARG A 134 -29.28 -22.97 21.18
CA ARG A 134 -27.87 -22.71 21.49
C ARG A 134 -27.68 -22.08 22.86
N ARG A 135 -28.56 -21.16 23.26
CA ARG A 135 -28.50 -20.53 24.59
C ARG A 135 -28.82 -21.53 25.69
N GLU A 136 -29.86 -22.33 25.50
CA GLU A 136 -30.24 -23.40 26.44
C GLU A 136 -29.09 -24.39 26.63
N PHE A 137 -28.48 -24.84 25.53
CA PHE A 137 -27.31 -25.71 25.59
C PHE A 137 -26.13 -25.06 26.32
N ALA A 138 -25.80 -23.80 26.00
CA ALA A 138 -24.69 -23.10 26.65
C ALA A 138 -24.90 -22.92 28.15
N ASN A 139 -26.12 -22.59 28.58
CA ASN A 139 -26.47 -22.49 29.99
C ASN A 139 -26.38 -23.85 30.68
N TRP A 140 -26.95 -24.89 30.07
CA TRP A 140 -26.88 -26.27 30.58
C TRP A 140 -25.42 -26.74 30.74
N THR A 141 -24.55 -26.48 29.76
CA THR A 141 -23.12 -26.80 29.86
C THR A 141 -22.43 -26.02 30.99
N LEU A 142 -22.79 -24.74 31.17
CA LEU A 142 -22.22 -23.92 32.23
C LEU A 142 -22.63 -24.41 33.62
N GLU A 143 -23.90 -24.77 33.80
CA GLU A 143 -24.43 -25.34 35.06
C GLU A 143 -23.68 -26.63 35.43
N HIS A 144 -23.54 -27.58 34.49
CA HIS A 144 -22.81 -28.82 34.73
C HIS A 144 -21.31 -28.61 35.04
N TYR A 145 -20.70 -27.59 34.44
CA TYR A 145 -19.31 -27.24 34.71
C TYR A 145 -19.12 -26.61 36.11
N MET A 146 -20.15 -25.96 36.65
CA MET A 146 -20.09 -25.25 37.93
C MET A 146 -20.58 -26.08 39.13
N GLU A 147 -21.61 -26.93 38.94
CA GLU A 147 -22.33 -27.57 40.03
C GLU A 147 -22.03 -29.07 40.20
N ASP A 148 -21.75 -29.79 39.11
CA ASP A 148 -21.68 -31.25 39.16
C ASP A 148 -20.25 -31.80 39.14
N ASP A 149 -19.41 -31.33 38.22
CA ASP A 149 -18.09 -31.93 38.00
C ASP A 149 -17.09 -30.90 37.43
N PRO A 150 -16.05 -30.51 38.20
CA PRO A 150 -15.01 -29.59 37.75
C PRO A 150 -14.29 -30.06 36.47
N ASP A 151 -14.22 -31.38 36.24
CA ASP A 151 -13.53 -31.99 35.11
C ASP A 151 -14.48 -32.33 33.95
N PHE A 152 -15.73 -31.85 33.98
CA PHE A 152 -16.75 -32.16 32.97
C PHE A 152 -16.25 -31.91 31.53
N GLY A 153 -15.53 -30.81 31.33
CA GLY A 153 -14.96 -30.46 30.01
C GLY A 153 -13.96 -31.48 29.48
N GLU A 154 -13.19 -32.14 30.34
CA GLU A 154 -12.20 -33.16 29.94
C GLU A 154 -12.85 -34.48 29.51
N LYS A 155 -14.10 -34.69 29.90
CA LYS A 155 -14.87 -35.90 29.60
C LYS A 155 -15.67 -35.78 28.29
N ILE A 156 -15.75 -34.59 27.72
CA ILE A 156 -16.45 -34.37 26.45
C ILE A 156 -15.55 -34.77 25.28
N ILE A 157 -16.01 -35.73 24.50
CA ILE A 157 -15.37 -36.14 23.25
C ILE A 157 -16.23 -35.66 22.09
N PHE A 158 -15.66 -34.80 21.25
CA PHE A 158 -16.31 -34.34 20.02
C PHE A 158 -15.85 -35.19 18.82
N SER A 159 -16.80 -35.56 17.98
CA SER A 159 -16.55 -36.06 16.63
C SER A 159 -17.23 -35.14 15.62
N ASP A 160 -16.65 -35.02 14.43
CA ASP A 160 -17.22 -34.23 13.34
C ASP A 160 -17.07 -35.01 12.02
N GLU A 161 -17.99 -34.77 11.10
CA GLU A 161 -17.99 -35.34 9.76
C GLU A 161 -17.74 -34.23 8.74
N ALA A 162 -16.59 -34.31 8.06
CA ALA A 162 -16.22 -33.35 7.04
C ALA A 162 -16.71 -33.81 5.65
N HIS A 163 -17.62 -33.04 5.05
CA HIS A 163 -18.03 -33.25 3.67
C HIS A 163 -17.23 -32.38 2.70
N PHE A 164 -16.73 -32.98 1.62
CA PHE A 164 -16.05 -32.26 0.54
C PHE A 164 -17.00 -32.12 -0.66
N TRP A 165 -17.32 -30.88 -1.01
CA TRP A 165 -18.22 -30.54 -2.12
C TRP A 165 -17.43 -30.29 -3.40
N LEU A 166 -17.91 -30.82 -4.54
CA LEU A 166 -17.34 -30.55 -5.86
C LEU A 166 -17.87 -29.24 -6.48
N SER A 167 -19.00 -28.74 -5.98
CA SER A 167 -19.52 -27.43 -6.37
C SER A 167 -18.70 -26.32 -5.69
N GLY A 168 -18.20 -25.38 -6.50
CA GLY A 168 -17.35 -24.27 -6.05
C GLY A 168 -18.11 -23.32 -5.13
N PHE A 169 -18.11 -23.60 -3.83
CA PHE A 169 -18.55 -22.65 -2.82
C PHE A 169 -17.74 -21.35 -2.89
N VAL A 170 -18.32 -20.29 -2.32
CA VAL A 170 -17.67 -19.00 -2.07
C VAL A 170 -16.31 -19.24 -1.40
N ASN A 171 -15.24 -19.19 -2.20
CA ASN A 171 -13.90 -19.41 -1.69
C ASN A 171 -13.49 -18.19 -0.84
N LYS A 172 -13.44 -18.36 0.48
CA LYS A 172 -13.05 -17.32 1.45
C LYS A 172 -11.72 -16.63 1.11
N GLN A 173 -10.81 -17.32 0.41
CA GLN A 173 -9.54 -16.74 0.00
C GLN A 173 -9.68 -15.70 -1.13
N ASN A 174 -10.68 -15.89 -1.99
CA ASN A 174 -10.95 -15.05 -3.16
C ASN A 174 -12.00 -13.97 -2.89
N CYS A 175 -12.84 -14.15 -1.86
CA CYS A 175 -13.89 -13.19 -1.50
C CYS A 175 -13.33 -12.08 -0.62
N ARG A 176 -12.89 -11.01 -1.27
CA ARG A 176 -12.33 -9.84 -0.62
C ARG A 176 -13.06 -8.57 -1.07
N ILE A 177 -13.17 -7.62 -0.15
CA ILE A 177 -13.88 -6.36 -0.34
C ILE A 177 -12.89 -5.22 -0.12
N TRP A 178 -12.88 -4.25 -1.04
CA TRP A 178 -12.15 -3.01 -0.88
C TRP A 178 -13.02 -1.94 -0.23
N ARG A 179 -12.62 -1.49 0.96
CA ARG A 179 -13.27 -0.40 1.71
C ARG A 179 -12.24 0.37 2.52
N ASP A 180 -12.55 1.61 2.86
CA ASP A 180 -11.83 2.42 3.83
C ASP A 180 -11.99 1.89 5.26
N GLU A 181 -13.19 1.43 5.61
CA GLU A 181 -13.49 0.82 6.91
C GLU A 181 -13.91 -0.65 6.78
N ASN A 182 -13.74 -1.41 7.87
CA ASN A 182 -14.14 -2.81 7.88
C ASN A 182 -15.68 -2.92 7.82
N PRO A 183 -16.27 -3.47 6.74
CA PRO A 183 -17.71 -3.54 6.59
C PRO A 183 -18.38 -4.49 7.60
N ARG A 184 -17.61 -5.34 8.29
CA ARG A 184 -18.13 -6.42 9.15
C ARG A 184 -19.18 -7.28 8.41
N ASP A 185 -19.01 -7.41 7.09
CA ASP A 185 -19.87 -8.19 6.23
C ASP A 185 -19.79 -9.67 6.62
N ILE A 186 -20.90 -10.17 7.16
CA ILE A 186 -21.10 -11.58 7.46
C ILE A 186 -21.99 -12.17 6.37
N HIS A 187 -21.42 -13.06 5.57
CA HIS A 187 -22.18 -13.84 4.62
C HIS A 187 -22.58 -15.16 5.27
N LYS A 188 -23.89 -15.32 5.44
CA LYS A 188 -24.50 -16.50 6.02
C LYS A 188 -24.69 -17.54 4.94
N VAL A 189 -24.21 -18.76 5.19
CA VAL A 189 -24.37 -19.91 4.31
C VAL A 189 -25.21 -20.97 5.03
N PRO A 190 -26.21 -21.58 4.38
CA PRO A 190 -26.99 -22.64 5.01
C PRO A 190 -26.10 -23.81 5.43
N LEU A 191 -26.38 -24.40 6.59
CA LEU A 191 -25.63 -25.54 7.15
C LEU A 191 -25.62 -26.75 6.20
N HIS A 192 -26.75 -26.98 5.53
CA HIS A 192 -26.91 -28.02 4.54
C HIS A 192 -27.33 -27.36 3.24
N SER A 193 -26.38 -27.24 2.33
CA SER A 193 -26.63 -26.87 0.94
C SER A 193 -27.33 -28.03 0.24
N GLU A 194 -28.05 -27.77 -0.86
CA GLU A 194 -28.62 -28.85 -1.67
C GLU A 194 -27.50 -29.80 -2.14
N LYS A 195 -27.65 -31.09 -1.83
CA LYS A 195 -26.74 -32.16 -2.22
C LYS A 195 -27.50 -33.08 -3.18
N VAL A 196 -26.84 -33.52 -4.26
CA VAL A 196 -27.35 -34.62 -5.07
C VAL A 196 -26.71 -35.90 -4.53
N THR A 197 -27.52 -36.79 -3.98
CA THR A 197 -27.13 -38.15 -3.63
C THR A 197 -27.28 -39.02 -4.87
N VAL A 198 -26.21 -39.71 -5.29
CA VAL A 198 -26.26 -40.78 -6.30
C VAL A 198 -26.48 -42.11 -5.60
#